data_AF-A0A060VSY0-F1
#
_entry.id   AF-A0A060VSY0-F1
#
_cell.length_a   1.000
_cell.length_b   1.000
_cell.length_c   1.000
_cell.angle_alpha   90.00
_cell.angle_beta   90.00
_cell.angle_gamma   90.00
#
_symmetry.space_group_name_H-M   'P 1'
#
loop_
_entity.id
_entity.type
_entity.pdbx_description
1 polymer ?
#
loop_
_entity_poly.entity_id
_entity_poly.type
_entity_poly.pdbx_seq_one_letter_code
_entity_poly.pdbx_strand_id
1 'polypeptide(L)'
;METASKMSLAALQQQDPYINKLLDVTGQVALYTFNSKANEWEKTEIEGTLFVYARCASPHHGFTIMNRLSTENLVEPINKDLEFQLQDPFLLYKNANCE
;
A
#
# COMPACT_ATOMS: atom_id res chain seq x y z
N MET A 1 -19.66 12.15 0.76
CA MET A 1 -18.58 11.14 0.90
C MET A 1 -18.08 10.61 -0.44
N GLU A 2 -18.86 10.69 -1.54
CA GLU A 2 -18.52 10.10 -2.84
C GLU A 2 -17.46 10.83 -3.68
N THR A 3 -17.20 12.11 -3.39
CA THR A 3 -16.28 12.96 -4.17
C THR A 3 -14.80 12.71 -3.84
N ALA A 4 -14.49 12.41 -2.58
CA ALA A 4 -13.10 12.14 -2.16
C ALA A 4 -12.54 10.90 -2.85
N SER A 5 -13.31 9.81 -2.90
CA SER A 5 -12.88 8.57 -3.57
C SER A 5 -12.68 8.75 -5.09
N LYS A 6 -13.44 9.63 -5.75
CA LYS A 6 -13.26 9.95 -7.17
C LYS A 6 -11.98 10.74 -7.43
N MET A 7 -11.66 11.70 -6.56
CA MET A 7 -10.41 12.46 -6.65
C MET A 7 -9.19 11.57 -6.38
N SER A 8 -9.25 10.72 -5.36
CA SER A 8 -8.17 9.76 -5.07
C SER A 8 -7.97 8.76 -6.21
N LEU A 9 -9.04 8.23 -6.79
CA LEU A 9 -8.94 7.34 -7.94
C LEU A 9 -8.28 8.04 -9.14
N ALA A 10 -8.68 9.28 -9.45
CA ALA A 10 -8.08 10.04 -10.55
C ALA A 10 -6.58 10.32 -10.32
N ALA A 11 -6.18 10.64 -9.09
CA ALA A 11 -4.77 10.82 -8.75
C ALA A 11 -3.95 9.53 -8.92
N LEU A 12 -4.50 8.40 -8.48
CA LEU A 12 -3.86 7.09 -8.64
C LEU A 12 -3.80 6.65 -10.12
N GLN A 13 -4.82 6.96 -10.91
CA GLN A 13 -4.83 6.70 -12.36
C GLN A 13 -3.80 7.54 -13.14
N GLN A 14 -3.44 8.74 -12.65
CA GLN A 14 -2.34 9.50 -13.25
C GLN A 14 -0.98 8.80 -13.06
N GLN A 15 -0.81 8.04 -11.97
CA GLN A 15 0.40 7.27 -11.71
C GLN A 15 0.37 5.90 -12.38
N ASP A 16 -0.78 5.23 -12.39
CA ASP A 16 -1.00 3.93 -13.03
C ASP A 16 -2.33 3.90 -13.81
N PRO A 17 -2.30 4.05 -15.15
CA PRO A 17 -3.50 4.03 -16.00
C PRO A 17 -4.27 2.72 -15.97
N TYR A 18 -3.68 1.62 -15.48
CA TYR A 18 -4.36 0.33 -15.40
C TYR A 18 -5.27 0.21 -14.19
N ILE A 19 -5.21 1.15 -13.23
CA ILE A 19 -6.11 1.15 -12.07
C ILE A 19 -7.55 1.40 -12.54
N ASN A 20 -8.41 0.41 -12.28
CA ASN A 20 -9.81 0.43 -12.67
C ASN A 20 -10.70 1.02 -11.57
N LYS A 21 -10.51 0.54 -10.33
CA LYS A 21 -11.37 0.90 -9.20
C LYS A 21 -10.63 0.79 -7.88
N LEU A 22 -11.04 1.63 -6.92
CA LEU A 22 -10.71 1.45 -5.51
C LEU A 22 -11.62 0.38 -4.93
N LEU A 23 -11.02 -0.58 -4.23
CA LEU A 23 -11.73 -1.62 -3.50
C LEU A 23 -12.00 -1.18 -2.07
N ASP A 24 -11.00 -0.57 -1.43
CA ASP A 24 -11.12 -0.09 -0.05
C ASP A 24 -10.14 1.05 0.22
N VAL A 25 -10.42 1.82 1.27
CA VAL A 25 -9.60 2.92 1.77
C VAL A 25 -9.61 2.91 3.29
N THR A 26 -8.43 2.95 3.91
CA THR A 26 -8.32 3.01 5.36
C THR A 26 -8.10 4.44 5.84
N GLY A 27 -8.14 4.65 7.17
CA GLY A 27 -7.69 5.90 7.78
C GLY A 27 -6.17 6.08 7.70
N GLN A 28 -5.55 6.48 8.80
CA GLN A 28 -4.11 6.68 8.90
C GLN A 28 -3.40 5.35 9.17
N VAL A 29 -2.37 5.06 8.39
CA VAL A 29 -1.45 3.93 8.56
C VAL A 29 -0.01 4.43 8.57
N ALA A 30 0.87 3.70 9.25
CA ALA A 30 2.31 3.93 9.25
C ALA A 30 3.03 2.64 8.85
N LEU A 31 4.03 2.75 7.98
CA LEU A 31 4.83 1.62 7.53
C LEU A 31 6.04 1.42 8.44
N TYR A 32 6.29 0.16 8.78
CA TYR A 32 7.47 -0.29 9.52
C TYR A 32 8.19 -1.35 8.69
N THR A 33 9.51 -1.32 8.72
CA THR A 33 10.37 -2.33 8.09
C THR A 33 11.09 -3.12 9.15
N PHE A 34 11.17 -4.44 8.97
CA PHE A 34 11.89 -5.30 9.91
C PHE A 34 13.36 -5.37 9.52
N ASN A 35 14.25 -4.95 10.41
CA ASN A 35 15.69 -5.09 10.25
C ASN A 35 16.15 -6.44 10.82
N SER A 36 16.51 -7.37 9.94
CA SER A 36 16.96 -8.71 10.32
C SER A 36 18.32 -8.73 11.04
N LYS A 37 19.19 -7.74 10.80
CA LYS A 37 20.52 -7.65 11.42
C LYS A 37 20.44 -7.20 12.88
N ALA A 38 19.58 -6.22 13.16
CA ALA A 38 19.34 -5.72 14.51
C ALA A 38 18.20 -6.47 15.22
N ASN A 39 17.44 -7.30 14.48
CA ASN A 39 16.28 -8.03 14.96
C ASN A 39 15.22 -7.11 15.59
N GLU A 40 14.97 -5.96 14.94
CA GLU A 40 14.07 -4.92 15.43
C GLU A 40 13.22 -4.33 14.30
N TRP A 41 12.09 -3.73 14.68
CA TRP A 41 11.23 -2.99 13.76
C TRP A 41 11.64 -1.53 13.71
N GLU A 42 11.92 -1.03 12.52
CA GLU A 42 12.26 0.37 12.27
C GLU A 42 11.05 1.08 11.68
N LYS A 43 10.72 2.26 12.23
CA LYS A 43 9.69 3.12 11.67
C LYS A 43 10.23 3.76 10.39
N THR A 44 9.45 3.69 9.31
CA THR A 44 9.77 4.40 8.07
C THR A 44 9.17 5.81 8.06
N GLU A 45 9.58 6.63 7.09
CA GLU A 45 9.01 7.96 6.84
C GLU A 45 7.67 7.90 6.05
N ILE A 46 7.11 6.71 5.84
CA ILE A 46 5.86 6.51 5.11
C ILE A 46 4.69 6.42 6.10
N GLU A 47 3.91 7.50 6.15
CA GLU A 47 2.72 7.60 7.00
C GLU A 47 1.60 8.33 6.26
N GLY A 48 0.43 7.69 6.13
CA GLY A 48 -0.63 8.26 5.32
C GLY A 48 -1.85 7.37 5.15
N THR A 49 -2.48 7.45 3.98
CA THR A 49 -3.72 6.74 3.69
C THR A 49 -3.43 5.51 2.85
N LEU A 50 -3.91 4.33 3.27
CA LEU A 50 -3.81 3.11 2.47
C LEU A 50 -5.00 2.98 1.53
N PHE A 51 -4.72 2.72 0.25
CA PHE A 51 -5.71 2.42 -0.76
C PHE A 51 -5.48 1.02 -1.30
N VAL A 52 -6.54 0.22 -1.38
CA VAL A 52 -6.54 -1.06 -2.07
C VAL A 52 -7.29 -0.89 -3.38
N TYR A 53 -6.73 -1.37 -4.49
CA TYR A 53 -7.30 -1.16 -5.82
C TYR A 53 -7.23 -2.41 -6.70
N ALA A 54 -8.10 -2.43 -7.71
CA ALA A 54 -8.08 -3.43 -8.77
C ALA A 54 -7.57 -2.82 -10.09
N ARG A 55 -6.83 -3.60 -10.85
CA ARG A 55 -6.20 -3.24 -12.13
C ARG A 55 -6.73 -4.06 -13.30
N CYS A 56 -6.79 -3.46 -14.48
CA CYS A 56 -7.17 -4.13 -15.72
C CYS A 56 -6.07 -5.02 -16.32
N ALA A 57 -4.82 -4.89 -15.83
CA ALA A 57 -3.68 -5.70 -16.24
C ALA A 57 -3.02 -6.38 -15.04
N SER A 58 -2.30 -7.47 -15.27
CA SER A 58 -1.52 -8.15 -14.22
C SER A 58 -0.43 -7.22 -13.66
N PRO A 59 -0.15 -7.25 -12.34
CA PRO A 59 -0.96 -7.85 -11.28
C PRO A 59 -2.31 -7.16 -11.12
N HIS A 60 -3.40 -7.94 -11.04
CA HIS A 60 -4.78 -7.45 -11.05
C HIS A 60 -5.21 -6.72 -9.78
N HIS A 61 -4.42 -6.79 -8.72
CA HIS A 61 -4.67 -6.12 -7.46
C HIS A 61 -3.39 -5.50 -6.95
N GLY A 62 -3.52 -4.44 -6.17
CA GLY A 62 -2.41 -3.74 -5.53
C GLY A 62 -2.91 -2.91 -4.38
N PHE A 63 -1.98 -2.47 -3.55
CA PHE A 63 -2.25 -1.44 -2.57
C PHE A 63 -1.15 -0.38 -2.61
N THR A 64 -1.50 0.82 -2.18
CA THR A 64 -0.57 1.93 -2.04
C THR A 64 -0.81 2.66 -0.75
N ILE A 65 0.27 3.15 -0.13
CA ILE A 65 0.18 4.12 0.96
C ILE A 65 0.56 5.47 0.37
N MET A 66 -0.43 6.34 0.22
CA MET A 66 -0.18 7.73 -0.16
C MET A 66 0.35 8.49 1.05
N ASN A 67 1.64 8.81 1.01
CA ASN A 67 2.34 9.46 2.10
C ASN A 67 1.85 10.91 2.26
N ARG A 68 1.69 11.34 3.50
CA ARG A 68 1.31 12.72 3.84
C ARG A 68 2.52 13.57 4.22
N LEU A 69 3.64 12.93 4.55
CA LEU A 69 4.88 13.59 5.00
C LEU A 69 5.82 13.92 3.83
N SER A 70 5.80 13.12 2.77
CA SER A 70 6.63 13.32 1.57
C SER A 70 5.89 12.91 0.29
N THR A 71 6.55 13.10 -0.86
CA THR A 71 6.05 12.64 -2.16
C THR A 71 6.34 11.16 -2.44
N GLU A 72 7.05 10.48 -1.54
CA GLU A 72 7.41 9.07 -1.69
C GLU A 72 6.29 8.19 -1.12
N ASN A 73 5.57 7.53 -2.03
CA ASN A 73 4.49 6.61 -1.70
C ASN A 73 5.00 5.17 -1.72
N LEU A 74 4.39 4.31 -0.89
CA LEU A 74 4.52 2.87 -1.06
C LEU A 74 3.58 2.41 -2.17
N VAL A 75 4.07 1.59 -3.10
CA VAL A 75 3.23 0.90 -4.10
C VAL A 75 3.61 -0.57 -4.08
N GLU A 76 2.66 -1.42 -3.72
CA GLU A 76 2.89 -2.85 -3.57
C GLU A 76 1.90 -3.65 -4.45
N PRO A 77 2.40 -4.39 -5.46
CA PRO A 77 1.57 -5.28 -6.24
C PRO A 77 1.15 -6.51 -5.42
N ILE A 78 -0.13 -6.86 -5.46
CA ILE A 78 -0.62 -8.10 -4.85
C ILE A 78 -0.44 -9.23 -5.87
N ASN A 79 0.63 -10.01 -5.70
CA ASN A 79 0.95 -11.19 -6.48
C ASN A 79 0.93 -12.46 -5.59
N LYS A 80 1.30 -13.61 -6.15
CA LYS A 80 1.26 -14.91 -5.43
C LYS A 80 2.37 -15.05 -4.38
N ASP A 81 3.41 -14.23 -4.48
CA ASP A 81 4.57 -14.27 -3.59
C ASP A 81 4.38 -13.35 -2.37
N LEU A 82 3.29 -12.59 -2.35
CA LEU A 82 2.92 -11.72 -1.25
C LEU A 82 2.22 -12.52 -0.16
N GLU A 83 2.89 -12.67 0.98
CA GLU A 83 2.36 -13.35 2.15
C GLU A 83 1.88 -12.30 3.17
N PHE A 84 0.72 -12.56 3.79
CA PHE A 84 0.15 -11.70 4.82
C PHE A 84 -0.02 -12.45 6.12
N GLN A 85 0.28 -11.80 7.22
CA GLN A 85 -0.02 -12.28 8.57
C GLN A 85 -0.68 -11.16 9.35
N LEU A 86 -1.91 -11.42 9.83
CA LEU A 86 -2.59 -10.51 10.73
C LEU A 86 -2.15 -10.79 12.16
N GLN A 87 -1.60 -9.78 12.82
CA GLN A 87 -1.28 -9.79 14.23
C GLN A 87 -1.87 -8.52 14.84
N ASP A 88 -3.15 -8.58 15.18
CA ASP A 88 -3.91 -7.42 15.68
C ASP A 88 -3.12 -6.64 16.77
N PRO A 89 -2.97 -5.32 16.63
CA PRO A 89 -3.60 -4.42 15.64
C PRO A 89 -2.82 -4.23 14.31
N PHE A 90 -1.79 -5.04 14.05
CA PHE A 90 -0.87 -4.90 12.92
C PHE A 90 -1.13 -5.90 11.79
N LEU A 91 -0.93 -5.45 10.55
CA LEU A 91 -0.85 -6.31 9.37
C LEU A 91 0.61 -6.43 8.94
N LEU A 92 1.17 -7.61 9.03
CA LEU A 92 2.49 -7.92 8.52
C LEU A 92 2.35 -8.43 7.08
N TYR A 93 3.26 -8.01 6.22
CA TYR A 93 3.36 -8.57 4.88
C TYR A 93 4.80 -8.83 4.50
N LYS A 94 5.01 -9.83 3.65
CA LYS A 94 6.31 -10.19 3.10
C LYS A 94 6.17 -10.25 1.58
N ASN A 95 6.99 -9.47 0.87
CA ASN A 95 7.03 -9.47 -0.59
C ASN A 95 8.21 -10.32 -1.12
N ALA A 96 8.26 -10.52 -2.44
CA ALA A 96 9.31 -11.31 -3.08
C ALA A 96 10.71 -10.67 -3.02
N ASN A 97 10.81 -9.40 -2.61
CA ASN A 97 12.06 -8.65 -2.52
C ASN A 97 12.75 -8.79 -1.15
N CYS A 98 12.31 -9.72 -0.30
CA CYS A 98 13.04 -10.05 0.91
C CYS A 98 14.40 -10.67 0.58
N GLU A 99 15.43 -9.82 0.51
CA GLU A 99 16.82 -10.20 0.77
C GLU A 99 17.04 -10.48 2.27
#